data_AF-A0A151ZS73-F1
#
_entry.id   AF-A0A151ZS73-F1
#
_cell.length_a   1.000
_cell.length_b   1.000
_cell.length_c   1.000
_cell.angle_alpha   90.00
_cell.angle_beta   90.00
_cell.angle_gamma   90.00
#
_symmetry.space_group_name_H-M   'P 1'
#
loop_
_entity.id
_entity.type
_entity.pdbx_description
1 polymer ?
#
loop_
_entity_poly.entity_id
_entity_poly.type
_entity_poly.pdbx_seq_one_letter_code
_entity_poly.pdbx_strand_id
1 'polypeptide(L)'
;MSAVVGVPCYCDPSMVYIGCNEKACMAIAAIYLVFFFVPLCVTVYRLVTIKKKRDNSWSLVSHILIMICCVLRIVRSGCLLAKVWNITGMAFLFLIPIGFLICSYFSTLFVWIKIIHHVNFSKFVEKVFPFLGKTTIVAQFILMVLLFIGSFVYWSFYATNAILGFYLFSGAVGFGIFGRMIWREYKDVSNKDCGVFSDSTHAKIQKVTKLSAAAILVSALTFGLIVWSFIKPIMPVETVIAFSFIGRSIEVLWIASMLFILSPSLQTWNHNSQRMSSGAEHFDDLSDSSIDIENEKEMPSQTPMEVQAKSTESVGGSDIIKKQN
;
A
#
# COMPACT_ATOMS: atom_id res chain seq x y z
N MET A 1 -37.45 12.27 10.66
CA MET A 1 -36.55 12.53 11.80
C MET A 1 -37.08 13.75 12.53
N SER A 2 -37.80 13.56 13.63
CA SER A 2 -38.28 14.68 14.45
C SER A 2 -37.10 15.33 15.15
N ALA A 3 -36.93 16.62 14.92
CA ALA A 3 -35.89 17.42 15.56
C ALA A 3 -36.18 17.50 17.06
N VAL A 4 -35.45 16.74 17.86
CA VAL A 4 -35.32 17.06 19.29
C VAL A 4 -34.50 18.34 19.33
N VAL A 5 -35.18 19.46 19.63
CA VAL A 5 -34.58 20.78 19.86
C VAL A 5 -33.78 20.72 21.16
N GLY A 6 -32.64 20.04 21.11
CA GLY A 6 -31.61 20.10 22.13
C GLY A 6 -30.59 21.17 21.76
N VAL A 7 -29.99 21.79 22.78
CA VAL A 7 -28.83 22.69 22.63
C VAL A 7 -27.87 22.09 21.59
N PRO A 8 -27.49 22.84 20.54
CA PRO A 8 -26.72 22.27 19.45
C PRO A 8 -25.37 21.80 20.00
N CYS A 9 -25.22 20.48 20.11
CA CYS A 9 -24.03 19.88 20.67
C CYS A 9 -22.98 19.69 19.57
N TYR A 10 -21.82 20.28 19.78
CA TYR A 10 -20.70 20.21 18.85
C TYR A 10 -19.89 18.92 19.07
N CYS A 11 -20.49 17.79 18.73
CA CYS A 11 -19.84 16.48 18.71
C CYS A 11 -20.05 15.81 17.34
N ASP A 12 -19.20 14.84 17.00
CA ASP A 12 -19.17 14.17 15.70
C ASP A 12 -20.61 13.79 15.24
N PRO A 13 -21.14 14.36 14.13
CA PRO A 13 -22.55 14.20 13.73
C PRO A 13 -22.85 12.81 13.13
N SER A 14 -21.95 11.85 13.26
CA SER A 14 -22.07 10.52 12.65
C SER A 14 -23.14 9.64 13.30
N MET A 15 -23.65 9.98 14.50
CA MET A 15 -24.67 9.19 15.19
C MET A 15 -25.71 10.05 15.89
N VAL A 16 -26.91 9.50 16.06
CA VAL A 16 -27.95 10.10 16.90
C VAL A 16 -27.64 9.78 18.36
N TYR A 17 -27.50 10.81 19.19
CA TYR A 17 -27.15 10.65 20.61
C TYR A 17 -27.98 11.56 21.52
N ILE A 18 -28.02 11.18 22.79
CA ILE A 18 -28.70 11.95 23.84
C ILE A 18 -27.64 12.52 24.79
N GLY A 19 -27.70 13.83 25.03
CA GLY A 19 -26.77 14.57 25.89
C GLY A 19 -25.67 15.30 25.10
N CYS A 20 -24.80 16.01 25.80
CA CYS A 20 -23.67 16.71 25.20
C CYS A 20 -22.45 16.72 26.11
N ASN A 21 -21.26 16.43 25.56
CA ASN A 21 -20.00 16.59 26.27
C ASN A 21 -18.95 17.15 25.30
N GLU A 22 -19.03 18.45 25.10
CA GLU A 22 -18.19 19.21 24.16
C GLU A 22 -16.69 19.09 24.49
N LYS A 23 -16.34 19.07 25.79
CA LYS A 23 -14.94 18.94 26.25
C LYS A 23 -14.32 17.63 25.79
N ALA A 24 -15.05 16.52 25.91
CA ALA A 24 -14.58 15.22 25.44
C ALA A 24 -14.43 15.19 23.91
N CYS A 25 -15.37 15.78 23.17
CA CYS A 25 -15.32 15.84 21.71
C CYS A 25 -14.14 16.69 21.20
N MET A 26 -13.87 17.83 21.83
CA MET A 26 -12.68 18.65 21.54
C MET A 26 -11.38 17.90 21.87
N ALA A 27 -11.32 17.22 23.01
CA ALA A 27 -10.14 16.44 23.40
C ALA A 27 -9.85 15.32 22.39
N ILE A 28 -10.88 14.57 21.97
CA ILE A 28 -10.76 13.53 20.91
C ILE A 28 -10.24 14.17 19.61
N ALA A 29 -10.83 15.28 19.16
CA ALA A 29 -10.40 15.95 17.94
C ALA A 29 -8.92 16.36 17.99
N ALA A 30 -8.47 16.92 19.12
CA ALA A 30 -7.07 17.31 19.33
C ALA A 30 -6.11 16.10 19.33
N ILE A 31 -6.44 15.02 20.04
CA ILE A 31 -5.62 13.80 20.09
C ILE A 31 -5.46 13.21 18.68
N TYR A 32 -6.57 13.06 17.96
CA TYR A 32 -6.52 12.46 16.62
C TYR A 32 -5.93 13.37 15.56
N LEU A 33 -5.96 14.69 15.73
CA LEU A 33 -5.19 15.60 14.88
C LEU A 33 -3.70 15.21 14.90
N VAL A 34 -3.14 15.00 16.09
CA VAL A 34 -1.74 14.57 16.25
C VAL A 34 -1.54 13.15 15.69
N PHE A 35 -2.43 12.21 16.00
CA PHE A 35 -2.29 10.82 15.54
C PHE A 35 -2.48 10.63 14.03
N PHE A 36 -3.18 11.53 13.32
CA PHE A 36 -3.22 11.52 11.86
C PHE A 36 -2.07 12.31 11.22
N PHE A 37 -1.46 13.25 11.95
CA PHE A 37 -0.31 14.01 11.47
C PHE A 37 0.96 13.14 11.35
N VAL A 38 1.23 12.29 12.35
CA VAL A 38 2.39 11.36 12.32
C VAL A 38 2.41 10.45 11.07
N PRO A 39 1.34 9.67 10.75
CA PRO A 39 1.32 8.84 9.56
C PRO A 39 1.33 9.67 8.27
N LEU A 40 0.80 10.89 8.26
CA LEU A 40 0.93 11.80 7.10
C LEU A 40 2.40 12.10 6.82
N CYS A 41 3.19 12.50 7.83
CA CYS A 41 4.63 12.75 7.67
C CYS A 41 5.38 11.52 7.15
N VAL A 42 5.10 10.34 7.71
CA VAL A 42 5.71 9.08 7.27
C VAL A 42 5.34 8.77 5.81
N THR A 43 4.09 9.01 5.43
CA THR A 43 3.60 8.78 4.06
C THR A 43 4.29 9.71 3.06
N VAL A 44 4.43 10.99 3.38
CA VAL A 44 5.11 11.98 2.54
C VAL A 44 6.58 11.61 2.34
N TYR A 45 7.30 11.29 3.42
CA TYR A 45 8.70 10.84 3.37
C TYR A 45 8.88 9.62 2.43
N ARG A 46 8.00 8.63 2.57
CA ARG A 46 8.03 7.42 1.73
C ARG A 46 7.68 7.71 0.27
N LEU A 47 6.71 8.57 0.03
CA LEU A 47 6.30 8.93 -1.34
C LEU A 47 7.44 9.62 -2.10
N VAL A 48 8.18 10.53 -1.44
CA VAL A 48 9.39 11.14 -2.00
C VAL A 48 10.45 10.08 -2.33
N THR A 49 10.67 9.12 -1.42
CA THR A 49 11.64 8.04 -1.59
C THR A 49 11.28 7.09 -2.73
N ILE A 50 10.00 6.70 -2.85
CA ILE A 50 9.50 5.79 -3.90
C ILE A 50 9.53 6.48 -5.27
N LYS A 51 9.16 7.76 -5.34
CA LYS A 51 9.15 8.54 -6.59
C LYS A 51 10.53 8.57 -7.25
N LYS A 52 11.61 8.57 -6.45
CA LYS A 52 12.99 8.52 -6.95
C LYS A 52 13.33 7.19 -7.63
N LYS A 53 12.73 6.08 -7.19
CA LYS A 53 13.03 4.73 -7.70
C LYS A 53 12.16 4.29 -8.88
N ARG A 54 10.97 4.88 -9.08
CA ARG A 54 10.00 4.53 -10.13
C ARG A 54 9.55 3.04 -10.20
N ASP A 55 9.93 2.20 -9.24
CA ASP A 55 9.78 0.75 -9.35
C ASP A 55 8.35 0.20 -9.14
N ASN A 56 7.38 0.98 -8.65
CA ASN A 56 6.02 0.44 -8.41
C ASN A 56 4.91 1.50 -8.36
N SER A 57 4.24 1.76 -9.50
CA SER A 57 3.13 2.72 -9.60
C SER A 57 1.98 2.42 -8.63
N TRP A 58 1.71 1.15 -8.33
CA TRP A 58 0.60 0.76 -7.44
C TRP A 58 0.88 1.03 -5.96
N SER A 59 2.15 0.91 -5.55
CA SER A 59 2.53 1.35 -4.20
C SER A 59 2.39 2.87 -4.06
N LEU A 60 2.72 3.63 -5.11
CA LEU A 60 2.53 5.07 -5.14
C LEU A 60 1.05 5.44 -5.01
N VAL A 61 0.15 4.78 -5.75
CA VAL A 61 -1.31 5.00 -5.64
C VAL A 61 -1.78 4.79 -4.20
N SER A 62 -1.38 3.69 -3.56
CA SER A 62 -1.77 3.38 -2.18
C SER A 62 -1.30 4.46 -1.19
N HIS A 63 -0.06 4.94 -1.32
CA HIS A 63 0.44 6.04 -0.48
C HIS A 63 -0.31 7.35 -0.73
N ILE A 64 -0.69 7.66 -1.97
CA ILE A 64 -1.51 8.84 -2.27
C ILE A 64 -2.88 8.74 -1.58
N LEU A 65 -3.55 7.59 -1.66
CA LEU A 65 -4.84 7.38 -1.01
C LEU A 65 -4.74 7.54 0.51
N ILE A 66 -3.70 6.97 1.14
CA ILE A 66 -3.42 7.14 2.56
C ILE A 66 -3.15 8.61 2.91
N MET A 67 -2.37 9.31 2.09
CA MET A 67 -2.06 10.73 2.29
C MET A 67 -3.34 11.58 2.25
N ILE A 68 -4.18 11.38 1.23
CA ILE A 68 -5.47 12.08 1.11
C ILE A 68 -6.36 11.77 2.31
N CYS A 69 -6.46 10.49 2.72
CA CYS A 69 -7.19 10.10 3.92
C CYS A 69 -6.70 10.85 5.17
N CYS A 70 -5.39 10.90 5.41
CA CYS A 70 -4.81 11.61 6.56
C CYS A 70 -5.10 13.12 6.50
N VAL A 71 -4.95 13.75 5.33
CA VAL A 71 -5.25 15.18 5.14
C VAL A 71 -6.72 15.47 5.46
N LEU A 72 -7.65 14.72 4.89
CA LEU A 72 -9.08 14.90 5.14
C LEU A 72 -9.44 14.66 6.62
N ARG A 73 -8.78 13.72 7.29
CA ARG A 73 -8.94 13.48 8.74
C ARG A 73 -8.41 14.64 9.58
N ILE A 74 -7.26 15.21 9.23
CA ILE A 74 -6.71 16.41 9.89
C ILE A 74 -7.63 17.61 9.67
N VAL A 75 -8.10 17.83 8.44
CA VAL A 75 -9.06 18.90 8.12
C VAL A 75 -10.34 18.71 8.94
N ARG A 76 -10.87 17.49 9.03
CA ARG A 76 -12.02 17.18 9.90
C ARG A 76 -11.76 17.55 11.35
N SER A 77 -10.64 17.13 11.92
CA SER A 77 -10.28 17.46 13.30
C SER A 77 -10.12 18.97 13.51
N GLY A 78 -9.55 19.68 12.53
CA GLY A 78 -9.45 21.14 12.54
C GLY A 78 -10.82 21.82 12.49
N CYS A 79 -11.72 21.36 11.61
CA CYS A 79 -13.11 21.82 11.57
C CYS A 79 -13.82 21.59 12.91
N LEU A 80 -13.57 20.43 13.54
CA LEU A 80 -14.12 20.13 14.86
C LEU A 80 -13.60 21.09 15.95
N LEU A 81 -12.30 21.38 15.96
CA LEU A 81 -11.73 22.34 16.91
C LEU A 81 -12.22 23.77 16.65
N ALA A 82 -12.44 24.14 15.38
CA ALA A 82 -12.94 25.44 14.96
C ALA A 82 -14.47 25.59 15.04
N LYS A 83 -15.18 24.58 15.54
CA LYS A 83 -16.65 24.58 15.70
C LYS A 83 -17.42 24.84 14.40
N VAL A 84 -16.97 24.29 13.27
CA VAL A 84 -17.62 24.46 11.96
C VAL A 84 -18.92 23.66 11.86
N TRP A 85 -20.03 24.32 11.51
CA TRP A 85 -21.40 23.77 11.51
C TRP A 85 -21.89 23.18 10.17
N ASN A 86 -21.03 23.10 9.15
CA ASN A 86 -21.44 22.56 7.85
C ASN A 86 -21.60 21.03 7.90
N ILE A 87 -22.84 20.59 8.14
CA ILE A 87 -23.20 19.17 8.28
C ILE A 87 -22.77 18.34 7.07
N THR A 88 -23.04 18.81 5.85
CA THR A 88 -22.67 18.11 4.61
C THR A 88 -21.16 17.99 4.45
N GLY A 89 -20.43 19.08 4.70
CA GLY A 89 -18.96 19.06 4.69
C GLY A 89 -18.39 18.11 5.73
N MET A 90 -19.00 18.05 6.92
CA MET A 90 -18.60 17.11 7.96
C MET A 90 -18.94 15.67 7.59
N ALA A 91 -20.08 15.38 6.99
CA ALA A 91 -20.40 14.04 6.51
C ALA A 91 -19.40 13.57 5.44
N PHE A 92 -19.06 14.45 4.48
CA PHE A 92 -18.06 14.19 3.45
C PHE A 92 -16.67 13.90 4.06
N LEU A 93 -16.20 14.77 4.96
CA LEU A 93 -14.93 14.62 5.67
C LEU A 93 -14.91 13.39 6.62
N PHE A 94 -16.07 12.84 6.96
CA PHE A 94 -16.19 11.61 7.72
C PHE A 94 -16.10 10.37 6.83
N LEU A 95 -16.91 10.30 5.76
CA LEU A 95 -17.11 9.09 4.96
C LEU A 95 -16.02 8.86 3.92
N ILE A 96 -15.63 9.91 3.18
CA ILE A 96 -14.69 9.78 2.07
C ILE A 96 -13.32 9.23 2.51
N PRO A 97 -12.73 9.65 3.65
CA PRO A 97 -11.48 9.05 4.14
C PRO A 97 -11.59 7.54 4.38
N ILE A 98 -12.73 7.05 4.87
CA ILE A 98 -12.96 5.61 5.08
C ILE A 98 -12.94 4.87 3.75
N GLY A 99 -13.57 5.46 2.72
CA GLY A 99 -13.51 4.98 1.34
C GLY A 99 -12.08 4.86 0.84
N PHE A 100 -11.28 5.92 0.99
CA PHE A 100 -9.86 5.89 0.61
C PHE A 100 -9.04 4.85 1.38
N LEU A 101 -9.35 4.61 2.65
CA LEU A 101 -8.74 3.57 3.46
C LEU A 101 -9.05 2.16 2.91
N ILE A 102 -10.31 1.88 2.61
CA ILE A 102 -10.74 0.60 1.99
C ILE A 102 -10.12 0.47 0.59
N CYS A 103 -10.06 1.55 -0.20
CA CYS A 103 -9.43 1.51 -1.51
C CYS A 103 -7.92 1.26 -1.41
N SER A 104 -7.24 1.89 -0.46
CA SER A 104 -5.82 1.62 -0.17
C SER A 104 -5.60 0.16 0.25
N TYR A 105 -6.54 -0.40 1.01
CA TYR A 105 -6.52 -1.81 1.39
C TYR A 105 -6.63 -2.74 0.18
N PHE A 106 -7.55 -2.49 -0.75
CA PHE A 106 -7.64 -3.24 -2.00
C PHE A 106 -6.43 -3.03 -2.92
N SER A 107 -5.88 -1.81 -2.98
CA SER A 107 -4.64 -1.55 -3.72
C SER A 107 -3.45 -2.29 -3.14
N THR A 108 -3.41 -2.44 -1.82
CA THR A 108 -2.40 -3.25 -1.13
C THR A 108 -2.54 -4.73 -1.48
N LEU A 109 -3.77 -5.27 -1.49
CA LEU A 109 -4.03 -6.63 -2.02
C LEU A 109 -3.50 -6.81 -3.43
N PHE A 110 -3.74 -5.83 -4.31
CA PHE A 110 -3.28 -5.86 -5.68
C PHE A 110 -1.75 -5.93 -5.77
N VAL A 111 -1.04 -5.08 -5.02
CA VAL A 111 0.45 -5.10 -4.95
C VAL A 111 0.94 -6.47 -4.51
N TRP A 112 0.26 -7.09 -3.56
CA TRP A 112 0.62 -8.41 -3.05
C TRP A 112 0.42 -9.50 -4.09
N ILE A 113 -0.73 -9.52 -4.76
CA ILE A 113 -1.00 -10.44 -5.86
C ILE A 113 0.13 -10.36 -6.90
N LYS A 114 0.60 -9.15 -7.22
CA LYS A 114 1.72 -8.96 -8.16
C LYS A 114 3.06 -9.49 -7.61
N ILE A 115 3.40 -9.22 -6.35
CA ILE A 115 4.63 -9.75 -5.72
C ILE A 115 4.62 -11.28 -5.75
N ILE A 116 3.47 -11.88 -5.42
CA ILE A 116 3.30 -13.33 -5.36
C ILE A 116 3.37 -13.93 -6.77
N HIS A 117 2.82 -13.28 -7.79
CA HIS A 117 2.91 -13.74 -9.18
C HIS A 117 4.36 -13.94 -9.65
N HIS A 118 5.33 -13.22 -9.09
CA HIS A 118 6.75 -13.39 -9.43
C HIS A 118 7.41 -14.65 -8.84
N VAL A 119 6.75 -15.38 -7.93
CA VAL A 119 7.34 -16.51 -7.18
C VAL A 119 7.07 -17.88 -7.85
N ASN A 120 6.66 -17.93 -9.12
CA ASN A 120 6.39 -19.17 -9.87
C ASN A 120 5.45 -20.16 -9.15
N PHE A 121 4.26 -19.70 -8.77
CA PHE A 121 3.22 -20.58 -8.23
C PHE A 121 2.56 -21.46 -9.31
N SER A 122 1.74 -22.41 -8.87
CA SER A 122 0.91 -23.28 -9.71
C SER A 122 0.15 -22.51 -10.82
N LYS A 123 0.00 -23.13 -12.01
CA LYS A 123 -0.72 -22.60 -13.19
C LYS A 123 -2.15 -22.12 -12.87
N PHE A 124 -2.79 -22.69 -11.84
CA PHE A 124 -4.11 -22.26 -11.38
C PHE A 124 -4.07 -20.84 -10.79
N VAL A 125 -3.06 -20.56 -9.95
CA VAL A 125 -2.87 -19.27 -9.28
C VAL A 125 -2.61 -18.17 -10.31
N GLU A 126 -1.79 -18.47 -11.31
CA GLU A 126 -1.46 -17.56 -12.41
C GLU A 126 -2.69 -17.10 -13.20
N LYS A 127 -3.69 -17.97 -13.40
CA LYS A 127 -4.94 -17.62 -14.10
C LYS A 127 -5.90 -16.79 -13.26
N VAL A 128 -5.97 -17.06 -11.95
CA VAL A 128 -6.92 -16.44 -11.02
C VAL A 128 -6.49 -15.02 -10.62
N PHE A 129 -5.20 -14.78 -10.49
CA PHE A 129 -4.62 -13.50 -10.07
C PHE A 129 -4.95 -12.28 -10.94
N PRO A 130 -4.80 -12.31 -12.28
CA PRO A 130 -5.13 -11.17 -13.13
C PRO A 130 -6.63 -10.84 -13.10
N PHE A 131 -7.49 -11.85 -12.93
CA PHE A 131 -8.93 -11.64 -12.76
C PHE A 131 -9.23 -10.89 -11.47
N LEU A 132 -8.68 -11.35 -10.34
CA LEU A 132 -8.87 -10.69 -9.03
C LEU A 132 -8.28 -9.28 -9.01
N GLY A 133 -7.17 -9.05 -9.71
CA GLY A 133 -6.61 -7.71 -9.88
C GLY A 133 -7.59 -6.75 -10.56
N LYS A 134 -8.26 -7.18 -11.63
CA LYS A 134 -9.30 -6.37 -12.30
C LYS A 134 -10.52 -6.14 -11.39
N THR A 135 -10.99 -7.19 -10.71
CA THR A 135 -12.14 -7.10 -9.81
C THR A 135 -11.88 -6.11 -8.67
N THR A 136 -10.69 -6.11 -8.07
CA THR A 136 -10.34 -5.18 -6.99
C THR A 136 -10.29 -3.72 -7.45
N ILE A 137 -9.82 -3.44 -8.67
CA ILE A 137 -9.83 -2.08 -9.24
C ILE A 137 -11.27 -1.61 -9.50
N VAL A 138 -12.09 -2.45 -10.12
CA VAL A 138 -13.50 -2.13 -10.39
C VAL A 138 -14.27 -1.90 -9.08
N ALA A 139 -14.04 -2.75 -8.07
CA ALA A 139 -14.62 -2.61 -6.74
C ALA A 139 -14.26 -1.27 -6.07
N GLN A 140 -13.00 -0.82 -6.19
CA GLN A 140 -12.57 0.48 -5.67
C GLN A 140 -13.31 1.64 -6.35
N PHE A 141 -13.42 1.61 -7.67
CA PHE A 141 -14.13 2.65 -8.41
C PHE A 141 -15.61 2.73 -8.02
N ILE A 142 -16.30 1.58 -7.97
CA ILE A 142 -17.71 1.50 -7.57
C ILE A 142 -17.88 2.02 -6.14
N LEU A 143 -17.03 1.59 -5.20
CA LEU A 143 -17.10 2.06 -3.82
C LEU A 143 -16.97 3.59 -3.72
N MET A 144 -15.99 4.18 -4.40
CA MET A 144 -15.79 5.63 -4.37
C MET A 144 -17.00 6.37 -4.94
N VAL A 145 -17.54 5.93 -6.08
CA VAL A 145 -18.75 6.53 -6.67
C VAL A 145 -19.94 6.46 -5.70
N LEU A 146 -20.17 5.30 -5.07
CA LEU A 146 -21.24 5.13 -4.08
C LEU A 146 -21.06 6.06 -2.87
N LEU A 147 -19.84 6.22 -2.37
CA LEU A 147 -19.57 7.11 -1.23
C LEU A 147 -19.68 8.60 -1.59
N PHE A 148 -19.29 8.99 -2.81
CA PHE A 148 -19.53 10.34 -3.30
C PHE A 148 -21.03 10.63 -3.37
N ILE A 149 -21.81 9.78 -4.05
CA ILE A 149 -23.28 9.93 -4.13
C ILE A 149 -23.90 9.95 -2.73
N GLY A 150 -23.52 9.00 -1.87
CA GLY A 150 -24.04 8.91 -0.51
C GLY A 150 -23.75 10.14 0.35
N SER A 151 -22.60 10.79 0.13
CA SER A 151 -22.21 12.02 0.85
C SER A 151 -23.04 13.24 0.42
N PHE A 152 -23.50 13.31 -0.84
CA PHE A 152 -24.34 14.41 -1.34
C PHE A 152 -25.82 14.20 -1.07
N VAL A 153 -26.31 12.98 -1.26
CA VAL A 153 -27.74 12.62 -1.14
C VAL A 153 -28.16 12.42 0.32
N TYR A 154 -27.20 12.39 1.25
CA TYR A 154 -27.46 12.20 2.68
C TYR A 154 -28.15 10.86 2.96
N TRP A 155 -27.50 9.78 2.52
CA TRP A 155 -28.09 8.43 2.60
C TRP A 155 -28.29 7.97 4.05
N SER A 156 -29.19 6.99 4.24
CA SER A 156 -29.43 6.39 5.54
C SER A 156 -28.14 5.79 6.09
N PHE A 157 -27.86 6.05 7.37
CA PHE A 157 -26.74 5.50 8.12
C PHE A 157 -26.59 3.98 7.92
N TYR A 158 -27.72 3.25 7.92
CA TYR A 158 -27.74 1.81 7.70
C TYR A 158 -27.24 1.40 6.31
N ALA A 159 -27.59 2.16 5.27
CA ALA A 159 -27.15 1.88 3.90
C ALA A 159 -25.64 2.10 3.76
N THR A 160 -25.11 3.19 4.32
CA THR A 160 -23.67 3.47 4.32
C THR A 160 -22.89 2.37 5.04
N ASN A 161 -23.33 1.95 6.23
CA ASN A 161 -22.68 0.90 6.99
C ASN A 161 -22.79 -0.48 6.33
N ALA A 162 -23.91 -0.78 5.66
CA ALA A 162 -24.07 -2.02 4.91
C ALA A 162 -23.09 -2.08 3.72
N ILE A 163 -22.95 -0.98 2.97
CA ILE A 163 -21.99 -0.87 1.86
C ILE A 163 -20.57 -1.03 2.39
N LEU A 164 -20.17 -0.23 3.39
CA LEU A 164 -18.83 -0.31 3.97
C LEU A 164 -18.53 -1.70 4.53
N GLY A 165 -19.50 -2.30 5.23
CA GLY A 165 -19.41 -3.65 5.78
C GLY A 165 -19.23 -4.71 4.69
N PHE A 166 -19.96 -4.63 3.58
CA PHE A 166 -19.82 -5.54 2.45
C PHE A 166 -18.43 -5.47 1.81
N TYR A 167 -17.91 -4.28 1.55
CA TYR A 167 -16.57 -4.12 0.97
C TYR A 167 -15.46 -4.56 1.93
N LEU A 168 -15.61 -4.26 3.23
CA LEU A 168 -14.68 -4.75 4.26
C LEU A 168 -14.68 -6.27 4.37
N PHE A 169 -15.87 -6.87 4.42
CA PHE A 169 -16.02 -8.31 4.53
C PHE A 169 -15.45 -9.03 3.30
N SER A 170 -15.80 -8.58 2.11
CA SER A 170 -15.26 -9.15 0.86
C SER A 170 -13.74 -9.04 0.77
N GLY A 171 -13.16 -7.90 1.18
CA GLY A 171 -11.71 -7.74 1.27
C GLY A 171 -11.05 -8.64 2.30
N ALA A 172 -11.64 -8.80 3.48
CA ALA A 172 -11.14 -9.69 4.53
C ALA A 172 -11.20 -11.17 4.09
N VAL A 173 -12.30 -11.61 3.47
CA VAL A 173 -12.43 -12.95 2.87
C VAL A 173 -11.36 -13.14 1.79
N GLY A 174 -11.15 -12.15 0.93
CA GLY A 174 -10.07 -12.15 -0.05
C GLY A 174 -8.70 -12.41 0.59
N PHE A 175 -8.31 -11.60 1.58
CA PHE A 175 -7.06 -11.80 2.32
C PHE A 175 -6.97 -13.17 2.99
N GLY A 176 -8.05 -13.68 3.56
CA GLY A 176 -8.07 -15.02 4.18
C GLY A 176 -7.81 -16.13 3.17
N ILE A 177 -8.48 -16.09 2.01
CA ILE A 177 -8.31 -17.07 0.94
C ILE A 177 -6.88 -16.99 0.37
N PHE A 178 -6.41 -15.78 0.04
CA PHE A 178 -5.06 -15.59 -0.50
C PHE A 178 -3.99 -16.00 0.51
N GLY A 179 -4.10 -15.54 1.76
CA GLY A 179 -3.17 -15.89 2.83
C GLY A 179 -3.07 -17.39 3.02
N ARG A 180 -4.20 -18.10 3.03
CA ARG A 180 -4.24 -19.57 3.12
C ARG A 180 -3.60 -20.25 1.91
N MET A 181 -3.85 -19.75 0.70
CA MET A 181 -3.29 -20.31 -0.53
C MET A 181 -1.77 -20.16 -0.56
N ILE A 182 -1.27 -18.95 -0.28
CA ILE A 182 0.17 -18.66 -0.20
C ILE A 182 0.83 -19.51 0.88
N TRP A 183 0.22 -19.62 2.05
CA TRP A 183 0.76 -20.40 3.16
C TRP A 183 0.90 -21.87 2.83
N ARG A 184 -0.07 -22.44 2.11
CA ARG A 184 -0.02 -23.85 1.68
C ARG A 184 1.11 -24.11 0.70
N GLU A 185 1.22 -23.28 -0.34
CA GLU A 185 2.29 -23.39 -1.33
C GLU A 185 3.65 -23.18 -0.69
N TYR A 186 3.77 -22.16 0.17
CA TYR A 186 4.98 -21.90 0.93
C TYR A 186 5.39 -23.10 1.79
N LYS A 187 4.45 -23.69 2.53
CA LYS A 187 4.74 -24.86 3.38
C LYS A 187 5.15 -26.08 2.56
N ASP A 188 4.52 -26.31 1.41
CA ASP A 188 4.88 -27.42 0.53
C ASP A 188 6.30 -27.26 -0.04
N VAL A 189 6.66 -26.03 -0.41
CA VAL A 189 7.99 -25.71 -0.94
C VAL A 189 9.06 -25.68 0.14
N SER A 190 8.78 -25.14 1.34
CA SER A 190 9.75 -25.09 2.45
C SER A 190 10.10 -26.47 3.00
N ASN A 191 9.17 -27.42 2.92
CA ASN A 191 9.37 -28.78 3.40
C ASN A 191 10.18 -29.66 2.43
N LYS A 192 10.35 -29.21 1.18
CA LYS A 192 11.18 -29.89 0.20
C LYS A 192 12.57 -29.25 0.31
N ASP A 193 13.51 -29.96 0.94
CA ASP A 193 14.92 -29.59 1.13
C ASP A 193 15.70 -29.47 -0.19
N CYS A 194 15.15 -28.76 -1.18
CA CYS A 194 15.76 -28.63 -2.50
C CYS A 194 16.87 -27.57 -2.55
N GLY A 195 17.24 -26.94 -1.43
CA GLY A 195 18.30 -25.91 -1.40
C GLY A 195 18.02 -24.62 -2.20
N VAL A 196 16.86 -24.53 -2.86
CA VAL A 196 16.49 -23.41 -3.75
C VAL A 196 16.03 -22.17 -2.96
N PHE A 197 15.67 -22.30 -1.68
CA PHE A 197 15.23 -21.18 -0.86
C PHE A 197 16.31 -20.70 0.11
N SER A 198 16.84 -19.50 -0.15
CA SER A 198 17.67 -18.80 0.82
C SER A 198 16.87 -18.45 2.09
N ASP A 199 17.53 -18.48 3.26
CA ASP A 199 16.95 -18.03 4.54
C ASP A 199 16.31 -16.62 4.45
N SER A 200 16.86 -15.79 3.55
CA SER A 200 16.35 -14.44 3.30
C SER A 200 14.93 -14.43 2.73
N THR A 201 14.58 -15.42 1.90
CA THR A 201 13.23 -15.57 1.32
C THR A 201 12.25 -16.07 2.38
N HIS A 202 12.66 -17.03 3.21
CA HIS A 202 11.87 -17.55 4.33
C HIS A 202 11.51 -16.42 5.32
N ALA A 203 12.50 -15.61 5.73
CA ALA A 203 12.30 -14.48 6.62
C ALA A 203 11.37 -13.40 6.03
N LYS A 204 11.43 -13.16 4.71
CA LYS A 204 10.53 -12.22 4.02
C LYS A 204 9.09 -12.75 4.00
N ILE A 205 8.87 -14.01 3.64
CA ILE A 205 7.53 -14.61 3.60
C ILE A 205 6.91 -14.63 4.99
N GLN A 206 7.68 -14.95 6.04
CA GLN A 206 7.17 -14.93 7.42
C GLN A 206 6.75 -13.51 7.86
N LYS A 207 7.53 -12.47 7.50
CA LYS A 207 7.17 -11.07 7.77
C LYS A 207 5.88 -10.69 7.06
N VAL A 208 5.76 -11.06 5.79
CA VAL A 208 4.57 -10.91 4.96
C VAL A 208 3.36 -11.57 5.64
N THR A 209 3.43 -12.85 6.02
CA THR A 209 2.32 -13.53 6.72
C THR A 209 1.91 -12.83 8.02
N LYS A 210 2.87 -12.39 8.84
CA LYS A 210 2.59 -11.65 10.10
C LYS A 210 1.86 -10.32 9.83
N LEU A 211 2.25 -9.60 8.78
CA LEU A 211 1.61 -8.35 8.39
C LEU A 211 0.19 -8.56 7.85
N SER A 212 -0.05 -9.63 7.08
CA SER A 212 -1.40 -10.00 6.63
C SER A 212 -2.32 -10.32 7.81
N ALA A 213 -1.82 -11.02 8.83
CA ALA A 213 -2.59 -11.31 10.03
C ALA A 213 -3.01 -10.03 10.76
N ALA A 214 -2.12 -9.03 10.85
CA ALA A 214 -2.45 -7.72 11.42
C ALA A 214 -3.54 -7.01 10.60
N ALA A 215 -3.47 -7.03 9.27
CA ALA A 215 -4.48 -6.41 8.41
C ALA A 215 -5.86 -7.09 8.53
N ILE A 216 -5.89 -8.42 8.67
CA ILE A 216 -7.12 -9.20 8.92
C ILE A 216 -7.71 -8.83 10.28
N LEU A 217 -6.88 -8.76 11.33
CA LEU A 217 -7.32 -8.38 12.68
C LEU A 217 -7.94 -6.99 12.68
N VAL A 218 -7.27 -6.01 12.08
CA VAL A 218 -7.80 -4.64 11.99
C VAL A 218 -9.12 -4.62 11.21
N SER A 219 -9.22 -5.37 10.11
CA SER A 219 -10.47 -5.47 9.33
C SER A 219 -11.61 -6.08 10.15
N ALA A 220 -11.32 -7.10 10.98
CA ALA A 220 -12.28 -7.73 11.88
C ALA A 220 -12.76 -6.76 12.97
N LEU A 221 -11.85 -5.95 13.54
CA LEU A 221 -12.19 -4.91 14.50
C LEU A 221 -13.08 -3.82 13.87
N THR A 222 -12.76 -3.38 12.66
CA THR A 222 -13.60 -2.43 11.91
C THR A 222 -14.99 -3.01 11.62
N PHE A 223 -15.05 -4.29 11.22
CA PHE A 223 -16.33 -4.96 11.02
C PHE A 223 -17.14 -5.07 12.33
N GLY A 224 -16.48 -5.36 13.45
CA GLY A 224 -17.10 -5.36 14.78
C GLY A 224 -17.70 -4.00 15.15
N LEU A 225 -17.03 -2.89 14.81
CA LEU A 225 -17.59 -1.55 14.99
C LEU A 225 -18.83 -1.29 14.12
N ILE A 226 -18.81 -1.75 12.88
CA ILE A 226 -19.98 -1.65 12.00
C ILE A 226 -21.14 -2.42 12.61
N VAL A 227 -20.92 -3.67 13.07
CA VAL A 227 -21.96 -4.47 13.74
C VAL A 227 -22.46 -3.80 15.02
N TRP A 228 -21.55 -3.27 15.86
CA TRP A 228 -21.93 -2.53 17.07
C TRP A 228 -22.87 -1.36 16.72
N SER A 229 -22.56 -0.62 15.65
CA SER A 229 -23.39 0.49 15.21
C SER A 229 -24.83 0.10 14.78
N PHE A 230 -25.05 -1.15 14.36
CA PHE A 230 -26.38 -1.67 14.04
C PHE A 230 -27.18 -2.07 15.29
N ILE A 231 -26.52 -2.55 16.34
CA ILE A 231 -27.19 -3.08 17.55
C ILE A 231 -27.81 -1.96 18.39
N LYS A 232 -27.14 -0.80 18.49
CA LYS A 232 -27.62 0.35 19.28
C LYS A 232 -27.62 1.62 18.44
N PRO A 233 -28.72 1.92 17.73
CA PRO A 233 -28.79 3.10 16.86
C PRO A 233 -28.88 4.43 17.63
N ILE A 234 -29.34 4.38 18.88
CA ILE A 234 -29.37 5.53 19.79
C ILE A 234 -28.52 5.18 20.99
N MET A 235 -27.46 5.95 21.21
CA MET A 235 -26.49 5.71 22.28
C MET A 235 -26.39 6.93 23.22
N PRO A 236 -26.16 6.71 24.53
CA PRO A 236 -25.85 7.81 25.44
C PRO A 236 -24.49 8.42 25.08
N VAL A 237 -24.30 9.70 25.39
CA VAL A 237 -23.09 10.47 25.01
C VAL A 237 -21.78 9.77 25.39
N GLU A 238 -21.71 9.12 26.55
CA GLU A 238 -20.52 8.39 27.00
C GLU A 238 -20.15 7.23 26.07
N THR A 239 -21.15 6.47 25.61
CA THR A 239 -20.95 5.37 24.68
C THR A 239 -20.54 5.89 23.30
N VAL A 240 -21.05 7.05 22.88
CA VAL A 240 -20.69 7.68 21.59
C VAL A 240 -19.25 8.20 21.60
N ILE A 241 -18.81 8.76 22.72
CA ILE A 241 -17.42 9.16 22.94
C ILE A 241 -16.51 7.93 22.86
N ALA A 242 -16.87 6.85 23.56
CA ALA A 242 -16.12 5.59 23.52
C ALA A 242 -16.08 5.00 22.11
N PHE A 243 -17.24 4.96 21.43
CA PHE A 243 -17.34 4.50 20.04
C PHE A 243 -16.44 5.32 19.12
N SER A 244 -16.48 6.64 19.24
CA SER A 244 -15.66 7.55 18.43
C SER A 244 -14.17 7.33 18.68
N PHE A 245 -13.76 7.24 19.95
CA PHE A 245 -12.38 6.96 20.32
C PHE A 245 -11.90 5.61 19.79
N ILE A 246 -12.68 4.54 19.97
CA ILE A 246 -12.32 3.20 19.49
C ILE A 246 -12.26 3.19 17.94
N GLY A 247 -13.26 3.79 17.29
CA GLY A 247 -13.32 3.94 15.84
C GLY A 247 -12.10 4.62 15.25
N ARG A 248 -11.73 5.79 15.78
CA ARG A 248 -10.56 6.53 15.28
C ARG A 248 -9.25 5.83 15.63
N SER A 249 -9.16 5.13 16.76
CA SER A 249 -7.99 4.30 17.10
C SER A 249 -7.79 3.18 16.09
N ILE A 250 -8.86 2.49 15.70
CA ILE A 250 -8.82 1.43 14.69
C ILE A 250 -8.40 2.00 13.33
N GLU A 251 -8.90 3.18 12.94
CA GLU A 251 -8.47 3.84 11.71
C GLU A 251 -6.97 4.16 11.69
N VAL A 252 -6.43 4.70 12.79
CA VAL A 252 -4.99 4.99 12.92
C VAL A 252 -4.18 3.70 12.85
N LEU A 253 -4.60 2.64 13.54
CA LEU A 253 -3.97 1.31 13.46
C LEU A 253 -4.03 0.75 12.04
N TRP A 254 -5.13 1.01 11.32
CA TRP A 254 -5.27 0.57 9.94
C TRP A 254 -4.29 1.29 9.02
N ILE A 255 -4.20 2.61 9.11
CA ILE A 255 -3.21 3.39 8.36
C ILE A 255 -1.79 2.92 8.68
N ALA A 256 -1.46 2.74 9.97
CA ALA A 256 -0.16 2.25 10.39
C ALA A 256 0.14 0.87 9.80
N SER A 257 -0.81 -0.08 9.85
CA SER A 257 -0.64 -1.42 9.28
C SER A 257 -0.41 -1.39 7.77
N MET A 258 -1.16 -0.56 7.04
CA MET A 258 -0.98 -0.37 5.59
C MET A 258 0.38 0.24 5.29
N LEU A 259 0.84 1.23 6.06
CA LEU A 259 2.17 1.78 5.90
C LEU A 259 3.24 0.71 6.16
N PHE A 260 3.14 -0.09 7.22
CA PHE A 260 4.10 -1.18 7.45
C PHE A 260 4.15 -2.17 6.27
N ILE A 261 2.99 -2.54 5.73
CA ILE A 261 2.88 -3.44 4.58
C ILE A 261 3.49 -2.83 3.31
N LEU A 262 3.26 -1.54 3.08
CA LEU A 262 3.76 -0.83 1.90
C LEU A 262 5.23 -0.39 2.03
N SER A 263 5.96 -0.90 3.02
CA SER A 263 7.39 -0.57 3.21
C SER A 263 8.23 -0.96 1.98
N PRO A 264 9.09 -0.07 1.47
CA PRO A 264 9.95 -0.36 0.30
C PRO A 264 10.83 -1.60 0.49
N SER A 265 11.26 -1.88 1.72
CA SER A 265 12.09 -3.06 2.06
C SER A 265 11.41 -4.39 1.76
N LEU A 266 10.08 -4.42 1.71
CA LEU A 266 9.29 -5.60 1.34
C LEU A 266 9.06 -5.70 -0.18
N GLN A 267 9.24 -4.60 -0.91
CA GLN A 267 8.95 -4.51 -2.34
C GLN A 267 10.19 -4.62 -3.23
N THR A 268 11.39 -4.33 -2.70
CA THR A 268 12.63 -4.49 -3.44
C THR A 268 13.03 -5.97 -3.48
N TRP A 269 12.82 -6.62 -4.63
CA TRP A 269 13.50 -7.87 -4.95
C TRP A 269 14.93 -7.51 -5.35
N ASN A 270 15.93 -8.05 -4.64
CA ASN A 270 17.32 -7.79 -4.97
C ASN A 270 17.60 -8.36 -6.37
N HIS A 271 17.59 -7.50 -7.39
CA HIS A 271 18.08 -7.82 -8.74
C HIS A 271 19.60 -8.05 -8.78
N ASN A 272 20.30 -7.92 -7.64
CA ASN A 272 21.74 -8.12 -7.54
C ASN A 272 22.21 -9.58 -7.65
N SER A 273 21.31 -10.57 -7.80
CA SER A 273 21.73 -11.96 -8.06
C SER A 273 22.17 -12.22 -9.51
N GLN A 274 22.09 -11.26 -10.42
CA GLN A 274 22.57 -11.40 -11.81
C GLN A 274 24.00 -10.90 -12.05
N ARG A 275 24.77 -10.55 -10.99
CA ARG A 275 26.21 -10.22 -11.10
C ARG A 275 27.15 -11.32 -10.60
N MET A 276 26.67 -12.55 -10.50
CA MET A 276 27.52 -13.74 -10.30
C MET A 276 27.29 -14.74 -11.45
N SER A 277 27.70 -14.35 -12.66
CA SER A 277 27.85 -15.27 -13.81
C SER A 277 28.80 -14.68 -14.87
N SER A 278 29.92 -14.09 -14.44
CA SER A 278 31.07 -13.85 -15.31
C SER A 278 32.33 -13.78 -14.46
N GLY A 279 32.89 -14.93 -14.12
CA GLY A 279 34.08 -15.01 -13.28
C GLY A 279 34.29 -16.39 -12.71
N ALA A 280 34.28 -17.41 -13.56
CA ALA A 280 34.74 -18.74 -13.21
C ALA A 280 35.46 -19.35 -14.42
N GLU A 281 36.54 -18.71 -14.88
CA GLU A 281 37.64 -19.34 -15.62
C GLU A 281 38.91 -18.50 -15.42
N HIS A 282 39.64 -18.73 -14.31
CA HIS A 282 41.09 -18.90 -14.34
C HIS A 282 41.52 -19.57 -13.02
N PHE A 283 41.78 -20.87 -13.13
CA PHE A 283 42.47 -21.67 -12.13
C PHE A 283 43.97 -21.28 -12.08
N ASP A 284 44.56 -21.45 -10.90
CA ASP A 284 45.98 -21.62 -10.56
C ASP A 284 46.98 -20.53 -10.98
N ASP A 285 47.62 -19.85 -10.01
CA ASP A 285 48.92 -20.29 -9.45
C ASP A 285 49.51 -19.23 -8.47
N LEU A 286 50.02 -19.71 -7.32
CA LEU A 286 50.99 -19.10 -6.36
C LEU A 286 50.57 -17.84 -5.57
N SER A 287 50.49 -17.82 -4.24
CA SER A 287 51.50 -18.09 -3.20
C SER A 287 52.80 -17.27 -3.33
N ASP A 288 53.04 -16.47 -2.28
CA ASP A 288 54.32 -15.93 -1.82
C ASP A 288 55.01 -14.75 -2.54
N SER A 289 54.97 -13.61 -1.83
CA SER A 289 56.16 -12.83 -1.39
C SER A 289 56.99 -11.99 -2.38
N SER A 290 57.48 -10.88 -1.82
CA SER A 290 58.56 -9.98 -2.28
C SER A 290 58.33 -9.14 -3.55
N ILE A 291 57.98 -7.89 -3.26
CA ILE A 291 58.61 -6.71 -3.85
C ILE A 291 60.13 -6.92 -3.88
N ASP A 292 60.75 -6.87 -5.06
CA ASP A 292 61.95 -6.07 -5.27
C ASP A 292 62.21 -5.79 -6.76
N ILE A 293 62.63 -4.55 -6.97
CA ILE A 293 62.93 -3.85 -8.20
C ILE A 293 64.40 -4.12 -8.55
N GLU A 294 64.74 -4.52 -9.77
CA GLU A 294 65.92 -3.99 -10.48
C GLU A 294 66.04 -4.44 -11.95
N ASN A 295 66.13 -3.43 -12.81
CA ASN A 295 67.06 -3.19 -13.92
C ASN A 295 67.19 -4.07 -15.19
N GLU A 296 67.05 -3.35 -16.31
CA GLU A 296 67.87 -3.34 -17.55
C GLU A 296 67.98 -4.60 -18.42
N LYS A 297 67.52 -4.53 -19.69
CA LYS A 297 68.32 -4.10 -20.87
C LYS A 297 67.62 -4.35 -22.23
N GLU A 298 67.75 -3.32 -23.08
CA GLU A 298 67.74 -3.17 -24.54
C GLU A 298 67.28 -4.30 -25.52
N MET A 299 66.37 -3.86 -26.43
CA MET A 299 66.14 -4.13 -27.88
C MET A 299 66.99 -5.18 -28.66
N PRO A 300 66.51 -5.80 -29.79
CA PRO A 300 65.72 -5.15 -30.85
C PRO A 300 64.69 -6.01 -31.64
N SER A 301 63.90 -5.31 -32.46
CA SER A 301 63.46 -5.66 -33.84
C SER A 301 62.87 -7.05 -34.15
N GLN A 302 61.60 -7.07 -34.61
CA GLN A 302 61.26 -7.55 -35.97
C GLN A 302 59.76 -7.35 -36.27
N THR A 303 59.50 -6.58 -37.32
CA THR A 303 58.28 -6.62 -38.14
C THR A 303 58.50 -7.63 -39.27
N PRO A 304 57.46 -8.35 -39.74
CA PRO A 304 56.90 -8.06 -41.06
C PRO A 304 55.35 -8.05 -41.03
N MET A 305 54.68 -7.07 -41.65
CA MET A 305 54.12 -7.12 -43.03
C MET A 305 53.44 -8.46 -43.36
N GLU A 306 52.15 -8.46 -43.70
CA GLU A 306 51.61 -8.79 -45.05
C GLU A 306 50.23 -9.46 -44.77
N VAL A 307 49.09 -9.32 -45.45
CA VAL A 307 48.60 -8.42 -46.51
C VAL A 307 47.12 -8.81 -46.77
N GLN A 308 46.32 -7.86 -47.27
CA GLN A 308 45.10 -8.04 -48.12
C GLN A 308 43.86 -8.76 -47.56
N ALA A 309 42.62 -8.50 -48.00
CA ALA A 309 42.03 -7.51 -48.92
C ALA A 309 40.50 -7.64 -48.88
N LYS A 310 39.82 -6.54 -49.31
CA LYS A 310 38.53 -6.45 -50.06
C LYS A 310 37.26 -7.01 -49.41
N SER A 311 36.06 -6.47 -49.58
CA SER A 311 35.46 -5.51 -50.55
C SER A 311 34.15 -5.00 -49.90
N THR A 312 33.85 -3.69 -49.86
CA THR A 312 33.12 -2.90 -50.87
C THR A 312 31.71 -3.42 -51.21
N GLU A 313 30.68 -2.72 -50.72
CA GLU A 313 29.46 -2.31 -51.46
C GLU A 313 28.70 -1.29 -50.58
N SER A 314 28.69 0.00 -50.92
CA SER A 314 27.78 0.74 -51.83
C SER A 314 26.36 0.92 -51.22
N VAL A 315 26.00 2.12 -50.73
CA VAL A 315 25.49 3.31 -51.43
C VAL A 315 23.97 3.29 -51.62
N GLY A 316 23.33 4.34 -51.10
CA GLY A 316 21.93 4.73 -51.34
C GLY A 316 21.38 5.36 -50.05
N GLY A 317 21.25 6.68 -49.87
CA GLY A 317 21.05 7.76 -50.84
C GLY A 317 19.64 8.34 -50.66
N SER A 318 19.60 9.66 -50.42
CA SER A 318 18.45 10.58 -50.57
C SER A 318 17.51 10.82 -49.38
N ASP A 319 17.75 11.95 -48.70
CA ASP A 319 16.93 13.17 -48.67
C ASP A 319 15.39 13.08 -48.66
N ILE A 320 14.76 13.89 -47.78
CA ILE A 320 13.84 15.01 -48.15
C ILE A 320 13.12 15.58 -46.89
N ILE A 321 13.51 16.79 -46.51
CA ILE A 321 12.75 18.04 -46.25
C ILE A 321 11.20 17.95 -46.01
N LYS A 322 10.71 18.52 -44.89
CA LYS A 322 9.67 19.60 -44.74
C LYS A 322 9.01 19.54 -43.34
N LYS A 323 9.14 20.57 -42.49
CA LYS A 323 8.35 21.83 -42.36
C LYS A 323 6.96 21.67 -41.70
N GLN A 324 6.79 22.44 -40.61
CA GLN A 324 5.57 23.12 -40.11
C GLN A 324 4.33 22.28 -39.73
N ASN A 325 4.01 22.25 -38.43
CA ASN A 325 3.11 23.20 -37.76
C ASN A 325 3.40 23.22 -36.25
#